data_AF-A0A843IJA6-F1
#
_entry.id   AF-A0A843IJA6-F1
#
_cell.length_a   1.000
_cell.length_b   1.000
_cell.length_c   1.000
_cell.angle_alpha   90.00
_cell.angle_beta   90.00
_cell.angle_gamma   90.00
#
_symmetry.space_group_name_H-M   'P 1'
#
loop_
_entity.id
_entity.type
_entity.pdbx_description
1 polymer ?
#
loop_
_entity_poly.entity_id
_entity_poly.type
_entity_poly.pdbx_seq_one_letter_code
_entity_poly.pdbx_strand_id
1 'polypeptide(L)'
;MIEELKTSKLIMPVEIESDNDEIDESFRFRPVKIMDENKKTFIPLYSDDSEVHGHTSAIDIYTKDLANMIEDNPENINGVVINPFSKFNVELPMDSFLKIFK
;
A
#
# COMPACT_ATOMS: atom_id res chain seq x y z
N MET A 1 -4.39 16.67 9.49
CA MET A 1 -3.79 15.84 8.44
C MET A 1 -2.57 15.05 8.91
N ILE A 2 -1.38 15.63 9.13
CA ILE A 2 -0.21 14.84 9.60
C ILE A 2 -0.44 14.22 10.99
N GLU A 3 -1.00 14.97 11.94
CA GLU A 3 -1.29 14.44 13.29
C GLU A 3 -2.39 13.36 13.27
N GLU A 4 -3.36 13.45 12.37
CA GLU A 4 -4.41 12.42 12.22
C GLU A 4 -3.83 11.12 11.65
N LEU A 5 -2.88 11.21 10.69
CA LEU A 5 -2.15 10.06 10.17
C LEU A 5 -1.26 9.36 11.20
N LYS A 6 -0.80 10.08 12.22
CA LYS A 6 0.01 9.48 13.31
C LYS A 6 -0.82 8.58 14.23
N THR A 7 -2.12 8.79 14.29
CA THR A 7 -3.02 8.04 15.16
C THR A 7 -3.92 7.05 14.41
N SER A 8 -4.02 7.15 13.08
CA SER A 8 -4.82 6.24 12.26
C SER A 8 -4.07 4.95 11.95
N LYS A 9 -4.82 3.85 11.78
CA LYS A 9 -4.27 2.62 11.19
C LYS A 9 -4.33 2.73 9.68
N LEU A 10 -3.19 2.48 9.03
CA LEU A 10 -3.12 2.43 7.57
C LEU A 10 -3.21 0.98 7.11
N ILE A 11 -4.18 0.73 6.23
CA ILE A 11 -4.51 -0.58 5.66
C ILE A 11 -4.00 -0.61 4.22
N MET A 12 -3.19 -1.61 3.89
CA MET A 12 -2.75 -1.84 2.53
C MET A 12 -3.56 -2.98 1.90
N PRO A 13 -4.28 -2.72 0.79
CA PRO A 13 -4.92 -3.78 0.03
C PRO A 13 -3.88 -4.64 -0.69
N VAL A 14 -4.07 -5.95 -0.64
CA VAL A 14 -3.22 -6.91 -1.32
C VAL A 14 -4.04 -7.85 -2.20
N GLU A 15 -3.46 -8.23 -3.33
CA GLU A 15 -3.89 -9.37 -4.14
C GLU A 15 -3.26 -10.64 -3.58
N ILE A 16 -4.06 -11.70 -3.48
CA ILE A 16 -3.62 -13.01 -3.01
C ILE A 16 -3.55 -13.92 -4.21
N GLU A 17 -2.36 -14.40 -4.53
CA GLU A 17 -2.14 -15.47 -5.48
C GLU A 17 -1.89 -16.77 -4.71
N SER A 18 -2.58 -17.84 -5.09
CA SER A 18 -2.31 -19.21 -4.66
C SER A 18 -1.55 -19.89 -5.80
N ASP A 19 -0.31 -20.30 -5.52
CA ASP A 19 0.41 -21.21 -6.42
C ASP A 19 -0.25 -22.58 -6.28
N ASN A 20 -1.02 -23.00 -7.28
CA ASN A 20 -1.94 -24.15 -7.19
C ASN A 20 -1.28 -25.51 -7.50
N ASP A 21 0.05 -25.60 -7.50
CA ASP A 21 0.77 -26.77 -8.05
C ASP A 21 1.79 -27.44 -7.11
N GLU A 22 2.08 -26.89 -5.93
CA GLU A 22 2.96 -27.55 -4.95
C GLU A 22 2.31 -27.62 -3.57
N ILE A 23 2.59 -28.70 -2.84
CA ILE A 23 2.19 -28.93 -1.43
C ILE A 23 3.03 -28.01 -0.53
N ASP A 24 3.02 -26.72 -0.84
CA ASP A 24 3.58 -25.64 -0.04
C ASP A 24 2.54 -24.54 -0.04
N GLU A 25 1.78 -24.44 1.05
CA GLU A 25 0.66 -23.51 1.24
C GLU A 25 1.15 -22.05 1.41
N SER A 26 2.16 -21.63 0.64
CA SER A 26 2.69 -20.28 0.68
C SER A 26 1.82 -19.35 -0.16
N PHE A 27 0.91 -18.64 0.49
CA PHE A 27 0.21 -17.53 -0.15
C PHE A 27 1.20 -16.43 -0.51
N ARG A 28 1.18 -15.99 -1.78
CA ARG A 28 1.92 -14.81 -2.20
C ARG A 28 1.00 -13.60 -2.13
N PHE A 29 1.41 -12.62 -1.33
CA PHE A 29 0.70 -11.35 -1.18
C PHE A 29 1.40 -10.28 -1.99
N ARG A 30 0.67 -9.63 -2.89
CA ARG A 30 1.18 -8.50 -3.68
C ARG A 30 0.38 -7.25 -3.38
N PRO A 31 1.03 -6.10 -3.10
CA PRO A 31 0.30 -4.84 -2.93
C PRO A 31 -0.46 -4.53 -4.21
N VAL A 32 -1.72 -4.12 -4.07
CA VAL A 32 -2.41 -3.48 -5.18
C VAL A 32 -1.62 -2.22 -5.55
N LYS A 33 -1.53 -1.93 -6.84
CA LYS A 33 -0.87 -0.73 -7.36
C LYS A 33 -1.88 0.07 -8.17
N ILE A 34 -1.81 1.39 -8.08
CA ILE A 34 -2.55 2.28 -8.97
C ILE A 34 -1.58 3.15 -9.75
N MET A 35 -2.01 3.61 -10.91
CA MET A 35 -1.21 4.45 -11.80
C MET A 35 -1.92 5.78 -12.03
N ASP A 36 -1.20 6.89 -11.90
CA ASP A 36 -1.72 8.22 -12.22
C ASP A 36 -1.70 8.49 -13.73
N GLU A 37 -2.24 9.65 -14.14
CA GLU A 37 -2.23 10.11 -15.53
C GLU A 37 -0.82 10.31 -16.12
N ASN A 38 0.19 10.49 -15.26
CA ASN A 38 1.60 10.66 -15.62
C ASN A 38 2.37 9.33 -15.64
N LYS A 39 1.67 8.19 -15.52
CA LYS A 39 2.25 6.84 -15.46
C LYS A 39 3.16 6.59 -14.26
N LYS A 40 2.95 7.32 -13.15
CA LYS A 40 3.60 7.02 -11.88
C LYS A 40 2.82 5.96 -11.13
N THR A 41 3.54 5.02 -10.54
CA THR A 41 2.97 3.89 -9.80
C THR A 41 2.96 4.20 -8.32
N PHE A 42 1.79 4.02 -7.69
CA PHE A 42 1.58 4.27 -6.26
C PHE A 42 0.98 3.06 -5.56
N ILE A 43 1.35 2.88 -4.29
CA ILE A 43 0.68 1.96 -3.38
C ILE A 43 -0.48 2.70 -2.70
N PRO A 44 -1.74 2.25 -2.86
CA PRO A 44 -2.85 2.82 -2.14
C PRO A 44 -2.83 2.35 -0.67
N LEU A 45 -3.04 3.28 0.26
CA LEU A 45 -3.23 3.02 1.68
C LEU A 45 -4.57 3.60 2.12
N TYR A 46 -5.31 2.91 2.97
CA TYR A 46 -6.59 3.38 3.49
C TYR A 46 -6.47 3.61 4.99
N SER A 47 -6.98 4.72 5.50
CA SER A 47 -7.20 4.84 6.95
C SER A 47 -8.32 3.89 7.38
N ASP A 48 -8.32 3.51 8.65
CA ASP A 48 -9.39 2.76 9.32
C ASP A 48 -10.78 3.41 9.22
N ASP A 49 -10.85 4.73 9.00
CA ASP A 49 -12.09 5.48 8.78
C ASP A 49 -12.57 5.51 7.31
N SER A 50 -11.88 4.83 6.38
CA SER A 50 -12.21 4.85 4.95
C SER A 50 -12.59 3.48 4.40
N GLU A 51 -13.58 3.46 3.51
CA GLU A 51 -13.97 2.23 2.80
C GLU A 51 -12.89 1.84 1.78
N VAL A 52 -12.46 0.58 1.83
CA VAL A 52 -11.59 -0.02 0.83
C VAL A 52 -12.44 -0.45 -0.36
N HIS A 53 -12.18 0.12 -1.54
CA HIS A 53 -12.91 -0.25 -2.76
C HIS A 53 -12.26 -1.47 -3.45
N GLY A 54 -12.99 -2.60 -3.53
CA GLY A 54 -12.57 -3.81 -4.23
C GLY A 54 -12.65 -5.10 -3.39
N HIS A 55 -12.37 -6.26 -4.00
CA HIS A 55 -12.21 -7.54 -3.29
C HIS A 55 -10.75 -7.73 -2.89
N THR A 56 -10.29 -6.96 -1.91
CA THR A 56 -8.91 -7.01 -1.45
C THR A 56 -8.88 -7.46 0.00
N SER A 57 -8.06 -8.45 0.31
CA SER A 57 -7.72 -8.71 1.70
C SER A 57 -6.84 -7.57 2.22
N ALA A 58 -6.98 -7.26 3.50
CA ALA A 58 -6.25 -6.18 4.16
C ALA A 58 -5.19 -6.78 5.09
N ILE A 59 -3.96 -6.30 4.99
CA ILE A 59 -2.88 -6.67 5.92
C ILE A 59 -2.39 -5.40 6.62
N ASP A 60 -2.30 -5.46 7.95
CA ASP A 60 -1.53 -4.51 8.73
C ASP A 60 -0.05 -4.76 8.42
N ILE A 61 0.59 -3.85 7.68
CA ILE A 61 2.00 -3.99 7.31
C ILE A 61 2.87 -3.04 8.13
N TYR A 62 3.97 -3.56 8.68
CA TYR A 62 4.96 -2.71 9.32
C TYR A 62 5.69 -1.89 8.25
N THR A 63 6.06 -0.64 8.58
CA THR A 63 6.80 0.25 7.67
C THR A 63 8.07 -0.40 7.11
N LYS A 64 8.72 -1.29 7.87
CA LYS A 64 9.88 -2.05 7.43
C LYS A 64 9.56 -3.05 6.32
N ASP A 65 8.44 -3.74 6.43
CA ASP A 65 8.01 -4.71 5.42
C ASP A 65 7.61 -4.00 4.14
N LEU A 66 6.93 -2.85 4.24
CA LEU A 66 6.67 -2.00 3.09
C LEU A 66 7.97 -1.54 2.40
N ALA A 67 8.97 -1.10 3.18
CA ALA A 67 10.26 -0.69 2.64
C ALA A 67 10.96 -1.83 1.89
N ASN A 68 10.99 -3.04 2.47
CA ASN A 68 11.54 -4.22 1.81
C ASN A 68 10.78 -4.55 0.50
N MET A 69 9.44 -4.48 0.50
CA MET A 69 8.62 -4.72 -0.69
C MET A 69 8.87 -3.72 -1.83
N ILE A 70 9.34 -2.52 -1.49
CA ILE A 70 9.73 -1.49 -2.46
C ILE A 70 11.15 -1.79 -2.98
N GLU A 71 12.08 -2.13 -2.09
CA GLU A 71 13.46 -2.48 -2.47
C GLU A 71 13.51 -3.73 -3.37
N ASP A 72 12.63 -4.70 -3.13
CA ASP A 72 12.53 -5.94 -3.89
C ASP A 72 11.64 -5.84 -5.15
N ASN A 73 11.06 -4.66 -5.44
CA ASN A 73 10.15 -4.49 -6.59
C ASN A 73 10.90 -4.10 -7.88
N PRO A 74 10.76 -4.86 -8.99
CA PRO A 74 11.30 -4.46 -10.29
C PRO A 74 10.53 -3.31 -10.94
N GLU A 75 9.33 -3.00 -10.44
CA GLU A 75 8.50 -1.89 -10.91
C GLU A 75 8.78 -0.66 -10.04
N ASN A 76 9.32 0.41 -10.63
CA ASN A 76 9.64 1.66 -9.93
C ASN A 76 8.41 2.26 -9.21
N ILE A 77 8.23 1.96 -7.93
CA ILE A 77 7.17 2.56 -7.09
C ILE A 77 7.57 3.99 -6.75
N ASN A 78 6.74 4.96 -7.12
CA ASN A 78 7.02 6.38 -6.94
C ASN A 78 6.63 6.91 -5.55
N GLY A 79 5.64 6.27 -4.92
CA GLY A 79 5.09 6.76 -3.66
C GLY A 79 3.92 5.95 -3.16
N VAL A 80 3.25 6.51 -2.16
CA VAL A 80 1.98 6.02 -1.63
C VAL A 80 0.90 7.07 -1.85
N VAL A 81 -0.34 6.61 -1.95
CA VAL A 81 -1.51 7.47 -1.95
C VAL A 81 -2.46 7.02 -0.86
N ILE A 82 -2.78 7.92 0.06
CA ILE A 82 -3.67 7.64 1.18
C ILE A 82 -5.09 8.04 0.78
N ASN A 83 -6.06 7.14 1.00
CA ASN A 83 -7.47 7.30 0.66
C ASN A 83 -7.70 7.78 -0.79
N PRO A 84 -7.16 7.08 -1.81
CA PRO A 84 -7.08 7.56 -3.20
C PRO A 84 -8.42 7.97 -3.82
N PHE A 85 -9.51 7.33 -3.41
CA PHE A 85 -10.85 7.58 -3.94
C PHE A 85 -11.68 8.56 -3.09
N SER A 86 -11.06 9.13 -2.05
CA SER A 86 -11.65 10.18 -1.22
C SER A 86 -11.39 11.57 -1.78
N LYS A 87 -12.24 12.52 -1.40
CA LYS A 87 -12.02 13.96 -1.62
C LYS A 87 -10.78 14.48 -0.88
N PHE A 88 -10.32 13.76 0.14
CA PHE A 88 -9.17 14.11 0.98
C PHE A 88 -7.98 13.16 0.75
N ASN A 89 -7.77 12.70 -0.48
CA ASN A 89 -6.62 11.85 -0.78
C ASN A 89 -5.30 12.60 -0.57
N VAL A 90 -4.26 11.85 -0.22
CA VAL A 90 -2.91 12.40 0.01
C VAL A 90 -1.90 11.57 -0.76
N GLU A 91 -1.29 12.17 -1.79
CA GLU A 91 -0.15 11.58 -2.49
C GLU A 91 1.16 11.97 -1.81
N LEU A 92 1.99 10.97 -1.51
CA LEU A 92 3.29 11.16 -0.87
C LEU A 92 4.38 10.45 -1.67
N PRO A 93 5.45 11.16 -2.08
CA PRO A 93 6.66 10.51 -2.55
C PRO A 93 7.17 9.52 -1.51
N MET A 94 7.70 8.38 -1.95
CA MET A 94 8.05 7.28 -1.06
C MET A 94 9.01 7.70 0.07
N ASP A 95 10.06 8.45 -0.28
CA ASP A 95 11.02 8.98 0.68
C ASP A 95 10.39 9.88 1.74
N SER A 96 9.32 10.60 1.40
CA SER A 96 8.60 11.46 2.33
C SER A 96 7.71 10.64 3.25
N PHE A 97 7.04 9.62 2.72
CA PHE A 97 6.23 8.70 3.52
C PHE A 97 7.05 7.96 4.57
N LEU A 98 8.20 7.38 4.18
CA LEU A 98 9.07 6.65 5.11
C LEU A 98 9.64 7.53 6.23
N LYS A 99 9.76 8.85 6.02
CA LYS A 99 10.20 9.80 7.05
C LYS A 99 9.15 10.06 8.13
N ILE A 100 7.86 9.77 7.88
CA ILE A 100 6.79 9.98 8.87
C ILE A 100 6.97 9.03 10.07
N PHE A 101 7.57 7.86 9.85
CA PHE A 101 7.75 6.81 10.85
C PHE A 101 9.14 6.77 11.48
N LYS A 102 9.99 7.76 11.20
CA LYS A 102 11.33 7.93 11.82
C LYS A 102 11.24 8.93 12.97
#